data_AF-A0A8T3R1L6-F1
#
_entry.id   AF-A0A8T3R1L6-F1
#
_cell.length_a   1.000
_cell.length_b   1.000
_cell.length_c   1.000
_cell.angle_alpha   90.00
_cell.angle_beta   90.00
_cell.angle_gamma   90.00
#
_symmetry.space_group_name_H-M   'P 1'
#
loop_
_entity.id
_entity.type
_entity.pdbx_description
1 polymer ?
#
loop_
_entity_poly.entity_id
_entity_poly.type
_entity_poly.pdbx_seq_one_letter_code
_entity_poly.pdbx_strand_id
1 'polypeptide(L)'
;WSFDRATTDLWIADVGQERYEEVNRSKASTTSKSRGRGVNYGWRVMEGLHCYRPSSCDKSGKVKPVVEYSHSQGCSIIGGYVYRGSAVPGLAAKYVFGDFCSGKIWTIPHNASKPASKTLLLSTGRNITAFGQDRGGELYVLATNGTLYRIEAP
;
A
#
# COMPACT_ATOMS: atom_id res chain seq x y z
N TRP A 1 1.56 -4.48 -6.58
CA TRP A 1 2.81 -3.74 -6.29
C TRP A 1 3.00 -2.66 -7.35
N SER A 2 3.82 -1.63 -7.10
CA SER A 2 4.14 -0.58 -8.08
C SER A 2 5.51 0.06 -7.78
N PHE A 3 6.12 0.69 -8.78
CA PHE A 3 7.26 1.57 -8.58
C PHE A 3 6.80 3.03 -8.58
N ASP A 4 7.28 3.80 -7.61
CA ASP A 4 7.15 5.24 -7.67
C ASP A 4 8.02 5.81 -8.80
N ARG A 5 7.42 6.43 -9.81
CA ARG A 5 8.12 6.95 -10.99
C ARG A 5 9.16 8.02 -10.66
N ALA A 6 9.04 8.72 -9.53
CA ALA A 6 10.00 9.77 -9.15
C ALA A 6 11.21 9.23 -8.37
N THR A 7 10.99 8.25 -7.49
CA THR A 7 12.04 7.75 -6.57
C THR A 7 12.55 6.37 -6.93
N THR A 8 11.82 5.65 -7.79
CA THR A 8 11.98 4.22 -8.09
C THR A 8 11.78 3.30 -6.89
N ASP A 9 11.25 3.80 -5.77
CA ASP A 9 10.90 2.99 -4.61
C ASP A 9 9.82 1.96 -4.99
N LEU A 10 10.02 0.72 -4.57
CA LEU A 10 9.06 -0.37 -4.74
C LEU A 10 8.05 -0.35 -3.59
N TRP A 11 6.77 -0.26 -3.94
CA TRP A 11 5.63 -0.35 -3.02
C TRP A 11 4.89 -1.66 -3.23
N ILE A 12 4.60 -2.35 -2.14
CA ILE A 12 4.02 -3.68 -2.14
C ILE A 12 2.85 -3.66 -1.17
N ALA A 13 1.67 -4.03 -1.61
CA ALA A 13 0.56 -4.34 -0.71
C ALA A 13 0.53 -5.86 -0.55
N ASP A 14 0.37 -6.34 0.67
CA ASP A 14 0.41 -7.74 1.03
C ASP A 14 -0.87 -8.11 1.80
N VAL A 15 -1.55 -9.14 1.32
CA VAL A 15 -2.80 -9.61 1.92
C VAL A 15 -2.46 -10.54 3.07
N GLY A 16 -3.03 -10.24 4.24
CA GLY A 16 -2.82 -11.03 5.44
C GLY A 16 -3.37 -12.44 5.34
N GLN A 17 -2.90 -13.33 6.22
CA GLN A 17 -3.43 -14.68 6.32
C GLN A 17 -4.71 -14.75 7.15
N GLU A 18 -4.82 -13.96 8.23
CA GLU A 18 -5.90 -14.03 9.20
C GLU A 18 -6.38 -12.67 9.71
N ARG A 19 -5.50 -11.71 10.01
CA ARG A 19 -5.88 -10.54 10.81
C ARG A 19 -5.43 -9.19 10.30
N TYR A 20 -4.31 -9.11 9.58
CA TYR A 20 -3.69 -7.83 9.24
C TYR A 20 -3.29 -7.74 7.78
N GLU A 21 -3.69 -6.65 7.17
CA GLU A 21 -3.30 -6.25 5.83
C GLU A 21 -2.15 -5.23 5.91
N GLU A 22 -1.20 -5.25 4.98
CA GLU A 22 -0.04 -4.35 5.08
C GLU A 22 0.45 -3.75 3.75
N VAL A 23 1.16 -2.62 3.87
CA VAL A 23 1.94 -2.02 2.78
C VAL A 23 3.42 -1.99 3.16
N ASN A 24 4.24 -2.59 2.33
CA ASN A 24 5.69 -2.57 2.40
C ASN A 24 6.29 -1.57 1.40
N ARG A 25 7.47 -1.03 1.75
CA ARG A 25 8.27 -0.16 0.87
C ARG A 25 9.74 -0.55 0.92
N SER A 26 10.32 -0.77 -0.26
CA SER A 26 11.75 -0.92 -0.50
C SER A 26 12.30 0.32 -1.17
N LYS A 27 13.22 1.02 -0.49
CA LYS A 27 13.83 2.23 -1.02
C LYS A 27 14.87 1.88 -2.07
N ALA A 28 14.81 2.52 -3.23
CA ALA A 28 15.76 2.32 -4.34
C ALA A 28 17.05 3.16 -4.22
N SER A 29 17.08 4.14 -3.31
CA SER A 29 18.25 4.99 -3.02
C SER A 29 19.53 4.18 -2.81
N THR A 30 20.67 4.67 -3.31
CA THR A 30 22.00 4.08 -3.09
C THR A 30 22.40 4.03 -1.61
N THR A 31 21.79 4.86 -0.77
CA THR A 31 21.97 4.85 0.69
C THR A 31 21.18 3.73 1.40
N SER A 32 20.26 3.06 0.70
CA SER A 32 19.54 1.89 1.20
C SER A 32 20.42 0.64 1.02
N LYS A 33 20.81 0.00 2.13
CA LYS A 33 21.76 -1.15 2.16
C LYS A 33 21.47 -2.23 1.10
N SER A 34 20.20 -2.53 0.85
CA SER A 34 19.80 -3.58 -0.09
C SER A 34 19.27 -3.08 -1.43
N ARG A 35 18.81 -1.83 -1.51
CA ARG A 35 17.95 -1.33 -2.61
C ARG A 35 16.76 -2.27 -2.88
N GLY A 36 16.25 -2.93 -1.83
CA GLY A 36 15.19 -3.93 -1.91
C GLY A 36 15.64 -5.37 -2.13
N ARG A 37 16.91 -5.64 -2.43
CA ARG A 37 17.42 -7.00 -2.69
C ARG A 37 17.55 -7.83 -1.41
N GLY A 38 16.97 -9.03 -1.40
CA GLY A 38 17.05 -9.94 -0.25
C GLY A 38 16.33 -9.42 1.01
N VAL A 39 15.41 -8.46 0.85
CA VAL A 39 14.63 -7.94 1.97
C VAL A 39 13.63 -9.00 2.44
N ASN A 40 13.63 -9.28 3.74
CA ASN A 40 12.66 -10.15 4.39
C ASN A 40 11.58 -9.29 5.07
N TYR A 41 10.34 -9.34 4.56
CA TYR A 41 9.20 -8.62 5.15
C TYR A 41 8.53 -9.38 6.30
N GLY A 42 8.97 -10.60 6.55
CA GLY A 42 8.76 -11.28 7.83
C GLY A 42 7.79 -12.45 7.81
N TRP A 43 6.98 -12.60 6.77
CA TRP A 43 6.11 -13.77 6.60
C TRP A 43 6.92 -15.08 6.60
N ARG A 44 6.50 -16.15 7.28
CA ARG A 44 5.28 -16.29 8.11
C ARG A 44 5.46 -16.01 9.61
N VAL A 45 6.62 -15.50 10.02
CA VAL A 45 6.87 -15.19 11.45
C VAL A 45 6.04 -13.99 11.89
N MET A 46 5.85 -13.03 10.97
CA MET A 46 5.05 -11.83 11.17
C MET A 46 3.89 -11.77 10.19
N GLU A 47 2.77 -11.21 10.65
CA GLU A 47 1.65 -10.72 9.86
C GLU A 47 1.43 -9.26 10.29
N GLY A 48 1.77 -8.31 9.42
CA GLY A 48 1.91 -6.93 9.88
C GLY A 48 3.10 -6.77 10.84
N LEU A 49 2.88 -6.05 11.93
CA LEU A 49 3.77 -5.86 13.07
C LEU A 49 3.63 -6.97 14.13
N HIS A 50 2.69 -7.89 13.92
CA HIS A 50 2.27 -8.92 14.87
C HIS A 50 2.92 -10.27 14.56
N CYS A 51 3.11 -11.10 15.59
CA CYS A 51 3.62 -12.46 15.41
C CYS A 51 2.51 -13.37 14.89
N TYR A 52 2.78 -14.17 13.86
CA TYR A 52 1.78 -15.07 13.28
C TYR A 52 2.11 -16.54 13.51
N ARG A 53 1.67 -17.06 14.66
CA ARG A 53 1.84 -18.48 15.07
C ARG A 53 3.24 -19.09 14.81
N PRO A 54 4.38 -18.39 15.02
CA PRO A 54 5.68 -19.03 14.89
C PRO A 54 6.02 -19.82 16.16
N SER A 55 6.94 -20.78 16.06
CA SER A 55 7.55 -21.41 17.25
C SER A 55 8.37 -20.41 18.08
N SER A 56 8.99 -19.42 17.42
CA SER A 56 9.61 -18.25 18.03
C SER A 56 9.32 -16.99 17.20
N CYS A 57 8.94 -15.89 17.85
CA CYS A 57 8.69 -14.62 17.15
C CYS A 57 9.98 -13.80 16.98
N ASP A 58 10.97 -14.38 16.29
CA ASP A 58 12.19 -13.66 15.96
C ASP A 58 11.92 -12.60 14.88
N LYS A 59 12.05 -11.33 15.25
CA LYS A 59 11.89 -10.18 14.33
C LYS A 59 13.21 -9.69 13.75
N SER A 60 14.33 -10.32 14.10
CA SER A 60 15.67 -9.94 13.65
C SER A 60 15.77 -9.99 12.13
N GLY A 61 16.33 -8.93 11.53
CA GLY A 61 16.49 -8.79 10.08
C GLY A 61 15.18 -8.63 9.29
N LYS A 62 14.01 -8.58 9.95
CA LYS A 62 12.71 -8.40 9.29
C LYS A 62 12.36 -6.93 9.17
N VAL A 63 11.87 -6.54 8.00
CA VAL A 63 11.51 -5.15 7.70
C VAL A 63 10.05 -4.93 8.04
N LYS A 64 9.79 -3.96 8.91
CA LYS A 64 8.44 -3.54 9.25
C LYS A 64 7.69 -2.97 8.02
N PRO A 65 6.36 -3.17 7.94
CA PRO A 65 5.52 -2.47 6.97
C PRO A 65 5.55 -0.96 7.21
N VAL A 66 5.25 -0.21 6.15
CA VAL A 66 4.99 1.23 6.24
C VAL A 66 3.69 1.47 6.98
N VAL A 67 2.65 0.71 6.67
CA VAL A 67 1.35 0.79 7.36
C VAL A 67 0.71 -0.59 7.36
N GLU A 68 -0.10 -0.84 8.37
CA GLU A 68 -0.96 -2.01 8.47
C GLU A 68 -2.37 -1.58 8.88
N TYR A 69 -3.33 -2.48 8.73
CA TYR A 69 -4.63 -2.36 9.37
C TYR A 69 -5.24 -3.73 9.62
N SER A 70 -6.06 -3.83 10.66
CA SER A 70 -6.71 -5.08 11.03
C SER A 70 -7.95 -5.35 10.18
N HIS A 71 -8.42 -6.61 10.24
CA HIS A 71 -9.64 -7.05 9.56
C HIS A 71 -10.94 -6.38 10.05
N SER A 72 -10.90 -5.56 11.10
CA SER A 72 -12.03 -4.71 11.47
C SER A 72 -12.20 -3.49 10.55
N GLN A 73 -11.18 -3.16 9.75
CA GLN A 73 -11.20 -1.99 8.86
C GLN A 73 -11.33 -2.34 7.37
N GLY A 74 -10.99 -3.58 6.99
CA GLY A 74 -10.98 -4.14 5.63
C GLY A 74 -10.67 -5.65 5.70
N CYS A 75 -10.47 -6.35 4.58
CA CYS A 75 -10.19 -7.79 4.59
C CYS A 75 -9.15 -8.26 3.56
N SER A 76 -8.81 -7.40 2.59
CA SER A 76 -7.99 -7.76 1.44
C SER A 76 -7.51 -6.47 0.79
N ILE A 77 -6.27 -6.09 1.11
CA ILE A 77 -5.66 -4.88 0.57
C ILE A 77 -5.49 -4.96 -0.95
N ILE A 78 -5.77 -3.83 -1.59
CA ILE A 78 -5.48 -3.61 -3.00
C ILE A 78 -4.39 -2.55 -3.09
N GLY A 79 -3.21 -2.96 -3.56
CA GLY A 79 -2.09 -2.06 -3.76
C GLY A 79 -2.34 -1.07 -4.89
N GLY A 80 -1.81 0.14 -4.73
CA GLY A 80 -1.94 1.20 -5.74
C GLY A 80 -0.60 1.85 -6.07
N TYR A 81 -0.60 3.18 -6.15
CA TYR A 81 0.51 3.95 -6.72
C TYR A 81 0.79 5.19 -5.89
N VAL A 82 2.04 5.67 -5.96
CA VAL A 82 2.32 7.06 -5.57
C VAL A 82 1.73 7.97 -6.64
N TYR A 83 0.84 8.87 -6.22
CA TYR A 83 0.20 9.83 -7.11
C TYR A 83 1.23 10.87 -7.58
N ARG A 84 1.38 10.97 -8.90
CA ARG A 84 2.32 11.89 -9.58
C ARG A 84 1.64 12.74 -10.65
N GLY A 85 0.31 12.67 -10.74
CA GLY A 85 -0.51 13.53 -11.60
C GLY A 85 -0.65 14.94 -11.06
N SER A 86 -1.46 15.74 -11.75
CA SER A 86 -1.71 17.15 -11.41
C SER A 86 -3.18 17.49 -11.23
N ALA A 87 -4.13 16.65 -11.68
CA ALA A 87 -5.55 16.97 -11.58
C ALA A 87 -6.08 16.94 -10.12
N VAL A 88 -5.41 16.21 -9.22
CA VAL A 88 -5.75 16.13 -7.79
C VAL A 88 -4.56 16.61 -6.93
N PRO A 89 -4.34 17.93 -6.77
CA PRO A 89 -3.18 18.46 -6.04
C PRO A 89 -3.04 17.93 -4.60
N GLY A 90 -4.16 17.67 -3.92
CA GLY A 90 -4.20 17.12 -2.57
C GLY A 90 -3.61 15.71 -2.44
N LEU A 91 -3.40 15.00 -3.56
CA LEU A 91 -2.77 13.67 -3.60
C LEU A 91 -1.30 13.71 -3.97
N ALA A 92 -0.75 14.87 -4.34
CA ALA A 92 0.65 15.00 -4.72
C ALA A 92 1.57 14.28 -3.72
N ALA A 93 2.41 13.38 -4.24
CA ALA A 93 3.41 12.68 -3.45
C ALA A 93 2.84 11.73 -2.35
N LYS A 94 1.58 11.31 -2.44
CA LYS A 94 0.99 10.30 -1.54
C LYS A 94 0.85 8.95 -2.24
N TYR A 95 1.15 7.86 -1.51
CA TYR A 95 0.80 6.51 -1.94
C TYR A 95 -0.69 6.27 -1.66
N VAL A 96 -1.42 5.93 -2.71
CA VAL A 96 -2.86 5.65 -2.69
C VAL A 96 -3.05 4.15 -2.77
N PHE A 97 -3.87 3.60 -1.88
CA PHE A 97 -4.17 2.17 -1.82
C PHE A 97 -5.59 1.96 -1.29
N GLY A 98 -6.15 0.78 -1.46
CA GLY A 98 -7.52 0.49 -1.07
C GLY A 98 -7.68 -0.88 -0.44
N ASP A 99 -8.93 -1.24 -0.20
CA ASP A 99 -9.33 -2.54 0.31
C ASP A 99 -10.56 -3.04 -0.46
N PHE A 100 -10.52 -4.33 -0.81
CA PHE A 100 -11.57 -4.98 -1.61
C PHE A 100 -12.90 -5.03 -0.86
N CYS A 101 -12.93 -5.48 0.40
CA CYS A 101 -14.19 -5.70 1.13
C CYS A 101 -14.90 -4.39 1.47
N SER A 102 -14.18 -3.42 2.01
CA SER A 102 -14.75 -2.17 2.49
C SER A 102 -14.94 -1.12 1.40
N GLY A 103 -14.25 -1.25 0.27
CA GLY A 103 -14.23 -0.24 -0.79
C GLY A 103 -13.61 1.09 -0.36
N LYS A 104 -12.92 1.13 0.77
CA LYS A 104 -12.22 2.31 1.27
C LYS A 104 -10.91 2.48 0.51
N ILE A 105 -10.57 3.74 0.23
CA ILE A 105 -9.29 4.17 -0.33
C ILE A 105 -8.62 5.05 0.72
N TRP A 106 -7.34 4.79 0.99
CA TRP A 106 -6.52 5.56 1.90
C TRP A 106 -5.28 6.12 1.22
N THR A 107 -4.65 7.07 1.92
CA THR A 107 -3.38 7.64 1.52
C THR A 107 -2.37 7.62 2.67
N ILE A 108 -1.09 7.56 2.30
CA ILE A 108 0.06 7.81 3.17
C ILE A 108 1.08 8.67 2.40
N PRO A 109 1.79 9.61 3.04
CA PRO A 109 2.89 10.32 2.38
C PRO A 109 3.95 9.36 1.85
N HIS A 110 4.46 9.56 0.63
CA HIS A 110 5.41 8.61 0.04
C HIS A 110 6.72 8.50 0.83
N ASN A 111 7.04 9.49 1.66
CA ASN A 111 8.26 9.57 2.47
C ASN A 111 7.99 9.24 3.95
N ALA A 112 6.78 8.78 4.28
CA ALA A 112 6.40 8.51 5.66
C ALA A 112 7.37 7.54 6.33
N SER A 113 7.62 7.80 7.62
CA SER A 113 8.30 6.89 8.55
C SER A 113 7.45 5.63 8.77
N LYS A 114 8.07 4.56 9.26
CA LYS A 114 7.40 3.29 9.55
C LYS A 114 7.23 3.13 11.07
N PRO A 115 6.01 2.87 11.61
CA PRO A 115 4.73 2.85 10.90
C PRO A 115 4.20 4.27 10.63
N ALA A 116 3.38 4.39 9.58
CA ALA A 116 2.70 5.60 9.16
C ALA A 116 1.21 5.52 9.50
N SER A 117 0.61 6.67 9.84
CA SER A 117 -0.85 6.80 9.93
C SER A 117 -1.43 6.97 8.52
N LYS A 118 -2.41 6.14 8.17
CA LYS A 118 -3.18 6.28 6.93
C LYS A 118 -4.31 7.29 7.09
N THR A 119 -4.58 8.08 6.04
CA THR A 119 -5.72 9.00 5.97
C THR A 119 -6.77 8.42 5.04
N LEU A 120 -8.03 8.34 5.49
CA LEU A 120 -9.14 7.95 4.61
C LEU A 120 -9.31 9.03 3.54
N LEU A 121 -9.28 8.60 2.28
CA LEU A 121 -9.51 9.46 1.13
C LEU A 121 -10.97 9.39 0.70
N LEU A 122 -11.47 8.17 0.45
CA LEU A 122 -12.80 7.93 -0.08
C LEU A 122 -13.38 6.62 0.48
N SER A 123 -14.70 6.58 0.65
CA SER A 123 -15.48 5.35 0.80
C SER A 123 -16.29 5.15 -0.46
N THR A 124 -15.85 4.25 -1.35
CA THR A 124 -16.42 4.16 -2.70
C THR A 124 -17.73 3.38 -2.76
N GLY A 125 -18.06 2.59 -1.74
CA GLY A 125 -19.18 1.65 -1.79
C GLY A 125 -19.04 0.58 -2.87
N ARG A 126 -17.81 0.32 -3.35
CA ARG A 126 -17.51 -0.62 -4.44
C ARG A 126 -16.42 -1.59 -4.01
N ASN A 127 -16.50 -2.82 -4.49
CA ASN A 127 -15.37 -3.76 -4.37
C ASN A 127 -14.31 -3.41 -5.41
N ILE A 128 -13.24 -2.78 -4.96
CA ILE A 128 -12.10 -2.39 -5.77
C ILE A 128 -11.22 -3.61 -6.00
N THR A 129 -10.79 -3.85 -7.25
CA THR A 129 -9.96 -5.01 -7.61
C THR A 129 -8.56 -4.64 -8.07
N ALA A 130 -8.38 -3.43 -8.60
CA ALA A 130 -7.08 -2.93 -9.04
C ALA A 130 -7.03 -1.40 -9.05
N PHE A 131 -5.81 -0.86 -8.99
CA PHE A 131 -5.53 0.51 -9.39
C PHE A 131 -4.81 0.51 -10.75
N GLY A 132 -4.94 1.61 -11.48
CA GLY A 132 -4.15 1.91 -12.66
C GLY A 132 -3.56 3.32 -12.57
N GLN A 133 -2.47 3.55 -13.30
CA GLN A 133 -1.86 4.87 -13.46
C GLN A 133 -1.61 5.13 -14.94
N ASP A 134 -2.03 6.30 -15.45
CA ASP A 134 -1.73 6.69 -16.82
C ASP A 134 -0.36 7.38 -16.97
N ARG A 135 -0.04 7.81 -18.20
CA ARG A 135 1.22 8.51 -18.48
C ARG A 135 1.34 9.84 -17.74
N GLY A 136 0.23 10.53 -17.49
CA GLY A 136 0.17 11.78 -16.74
C GLY A 136 0.38 11.58 -15.23
N GLY A 137 0.26 10.36 -14.72
CA GLY A 137 0.36 10.05 -13.29
C GLY A 137 -0.98 10.10 -12.56
N GLU A 138 -2.07 10.24 -13.32
CA GLU A 138 -3.45 10.21 -12.84
C GLU A 138 -3.84 8.78 -12.50
N LEU A 139 -4.70 8.62 -11.49
CA LEU A 139 -5.05 7.31 -10.94
C LEU A 139 -6.46 6.89 -11.30
N TYR A 140 -6.57 5.59 -11.54
CA TYR A 140 -7.81 4.92 -11.89
C TYR A 140 -8.02 3.73 -10.97
N VAL A 141 -9.27 3.32 -10.83
CA VAL A 141 -9.71 2.22 -9.97
C VAL A 141 -10.63 1.32 -10.79
N LEU A 142 -10.33 0.02 -10.81
CA LEU A 142 -11.20 -1.00 -11.39
C LEU A 142 -12.09 -1.59 -10.29
N ALA A 143 -13.38 -1.72 -10.57
CA ALA A 143 -14.33 -2.40 -9.69
C ALA A 143 -14.75 -3.77 -10.25
N THR A 144 -15.30 -4.63 -9.38
CA THR A 144 -15.78 -5.98 -9.75
C THR A 144 -16.83 -6.00 -10.86
N ASN A 145 -17.59 -4.91 -11.03
CA ASN A 145 -18.57 -4.77 -12.11
C ASN A 145 -17.95 -4.44 -13.48
N GLY A 146 -16.63 -4.44 -13.60
CA GLY A 146 -15.90 -4.14 -14.83
C GLY A 146 -15.76 -2.65 -15.15
N THR A 147 -16.23 -1.75 -14.27
CA THR A 147 -16.12 -0.30 -14.51
C THR A 147 -14.76 0.23 -14.08
N LEU A 148 -14.12 1.01 -14.94
CA LEU A 148 -12.93 1.79 -14.65
C LEU A 148 -13.33 3.21 -14.26
N TYR A 149 -12.97 3.64 -13.06
CA TYR A 149 -13.21 4.99 -12.55
C TYR A 149 -11.91 5.76 -12.48
N ARG A 150 -11.94 7.06 -12.79
CA ARG A 150 -10.83 7.98 -12.51
C ARG A 150 -11.02 8.62 -11.14
N ILE A 151 -9.93 8.80 -10.39
CA ILE A 151 -9.93 9.59 -9.15
C ILE A 151 -9.76 11.06 -9.52
N GLU A 152 -10.72 11.89 -9.14
CA GLU A 152 -10.71 13.33 -9.43
C GLU A 152 -10.83 14.17 -8.15
N ALA A 153 -10.47 15.46 -8.25
CA ALA A 153 -10.73 16.41 -7.19
C ALA A 153 -12.24 16.73 -7.13
N PRO A 154 -12.76 17.16 -5.96
CA PRO A 154 -14.13 17.65 -5.83
C PRO A 154 -14.46 18.82 -6.77
#